data_AF-A0A5N5WSC5-F1
#
_entry.id   AF-A0A5N5WSC5-F1
#
_cell.length_a   1.000
_cell.length_b   1.000
_cell.length_c   1.000
_cell.angle_alpha   90.00
_cell.angle_beta   90.00
_cell.angle_gamma   90.00
#
_symmetry.space_group_name_H-M   'P 1'
#
loop_
_entity.id
_entity.type
_entity.pdbx_description
1 polymer ?
#
loop_
_entity_poly.entity_id
_entity_poly.type
_entity_poly.pdbx_seq_one_letter_code
_entity_poly.pdbx_strand_id
1 'polypeptide(L)'
;MERYSRPDGASNAEIFQALLRDQKPGCAKLWRHRFPSNTDFKYVRRVDESSGLREAFKALTPYKGLWGTFTFQKLEHVVSPRCYEAMIHYLEELFDTWSLLFPGEAACLVDTQSVSLIEGRMPKYSTYDSSRITSLMNNGILFPRLSNYTERERVLQALLSIKGRICSLALFFEDARCLAGPVKALRDLFGVDAQSSVYDCILNCWDGQMESQLTQVSEVEYQEQSLDARFRPQEVKRAIAWSSFLQPWLVAFHYFIDPRIGRQRAQKSAQPLFGMRGQAELAKSAKKLGFRISKISFTIADSN
;
A
#
# COMPACT_ATOMS: atom_id res chain seq x y z
N MET A 1 -15.36 29.19 3.08
CA MET A 1 -15.99 27.94 3.54
C MET A 1 -17.17 27.68 2.62
N GLU A 2 -16.93 27.19 1.41
CA GLU A 2 -17.99 26.93 0.43
C GLU A 2 -18.32 25.44 0.46
N ARG A 3 -19.50 25.13 1.02
CA ARG A 3 -20.11 23.81 0.92
C ARG A 3 -20.64 23.67 -0.51
N TYR A 4 -19.83 23.08 -1.38
CA TYR A 4 -20.31 22.62 -2.68
C TYR A 4 -21.29 21.46 -2.43
N SER A 5 -22.58 21.76 -2.40
CA SER A 5 -23.63 20.73 -2.38
C SER A 5 -23.49 19.89 -3.65
N ARG A 6 -23.35 18.57 -3.47
CA ARG A 6 -23.24 17.63 -4.59
C ARG A 6 -24.58 17.53 -5.33
N PRO A 7 -24.58 17.36 -6.67
CA PRO A 7 -25.81 17.34 -7.48
C PRO A 7 -26.85 16.31 -7.03
N ASP A 8 -26.41 15.20 -6.39
CA ASP A 8 -27.26 14.04 -6.12
C ASP A 8 -27.34 13.66 -4.61
N GLY A 9 -26.71 14.43 -3.70
CA GLY A 9 -26.62 14.09 -2.27
C GLY A 9 -25.73 12.87 -1.92
N ALA A 10 -25.33 12.06 -2.90
CA ALA A 10 -24.49 10.87 -2.71
C ALA A 10 -23.07 11.19 -2.20
N SER A 11 -22.55 10.30 -1.35
CA SER A 11 -21.18 10.28 -0.86
C SER A 11 -20.16 9.99 -1.99
N ASN A 12 -18.89 10.39 -1.82
CA ASN A 12 -17.82 10.00 -2.77
C ASN A 12 -17.70 8.48 -2.87
N ALA A 13 -17.87 7.78 -1.74
CA ALA A 13 -17.82 6.33 -1.67
C ALA A 13 -18.95 5.71 -2.50
N GLU A 14 -20.19 6.15 -2.34
CA GLU A 14 -21.33 5.62 -3.10
C GLU A 14 -21.16 5.81 -4.61
N ILE A 15 -20.70 6.99 -5.05
CA ILE A 15 -20.44 7.25 -6.47
C ILE A 15 -19.35 6.31 -7.01
N PHE A 16 -18.25 6.15 -6.25
CA PHE A 16 -17.15 5.28 -6.65
C PHE A 16 -17.54 3.80 -6.68
N GLN A 17 -18.24 3.32 -5.65
CA GLN A 17 -18.72 1.94 -5.57
C GLN A 17 -19.74 1.64 -6.68
N ALA A 18 -20.61 2.58 -7.02
CA ALA A 18 -21.55 2.43 -8.13
C ALA A 18 -20.83 2.31 -9.47
N LEU A 19 -19.78 3.10 -9.70
CA LEU A 19 -18.90 2.97 -10.86
C LEU A 19 -18.23 1.58 -10.93
N LEU A 20 -17.70 1.09 -9.81
CA LEU A 20 -17.02 -0.21 -9.76
C LEU A 20 -17.97 -1.40 -10.02
N ARG A 21 -19.27 -1.24 -9.72
CA ARG A 21 -20.31 -2.25 -9.98
C ARG A 21 -20.69 -2.35 -11.45
N ASP A 22 -20.48 -1.30 -12.24
CA ASP A 22 -20.63 -1.39 -13.69
C ASP A 22 -19.71 -2.52 -14.20
N GLN A 23 -20.15 -3.32 -15.16
CA GLN A 23 -19.34 -4.43 -15.65
C GLN A 23 -18.29 -3.98 -16.67
N LYS A 24 -18.42 -2.79 -17.25
CA LYS A 24 -17.56 -2.31 -18.32
C LYS A 24 -16.38 -1.51 -17.77
N PRO A 25 -15.13 -1.97 -17.88
CA PRO A 25 -13.95 -1.16 -17.56
C PRO A 25 -13.88 0.08 -18.45
N GLY A 26 -13.36 1.18 -17.90
CA GLY A 26 -13.22 2.45 -18.62
C GLY A 26 -14.53 3.23 -18.79
N CYS A 27 -15.61 2.83 -18.12
CA CYS A 27 -16.90 3.53 -18.13
C CYS A 27 -16.87 4.87 -17.36
N ALA A 28 -15.82 5.15 -16.59
CA ALA A 28 -15.68 6.40 -15.81
C ALA A 28 -15.90 7.67 -16.64
N LYS A 29 -15.58 7.65 -17.95
CA LYS A 29 -15.82 8.78 -18.87
C LYS A 29 -17.30 9.18 -18.94
N LEU A 30 -18.22 8.21 -18.89
CA LEU A 30 -19.67 8.45 -18.90
C LEU A 30 -20.15 9.06 -17.56
N TRP A 31 -19.39 8.84 -16.49
CA TRP A 31 -19.68 9.31 -15.14
C TRP A 31 -19.06 10.68 -14.83
N ARG A 32 -18.44 11.36 -15.82
CA ARG A 32 -17.69 12.61 -15.60
C ARG A 32 -18.45 13.67 -14.79
N HIS A 33 -19.75 13.81 -15.04
CA HIS A 33 -20.64 14.79 -14.41
C HIS A 33 -20.83 14.56 -12.89
N ARG A 34 -20.58 13.34 -12.39
CA ARG A 34 -20.70 12.98 -10.97
C ARG A 34 -19.47 13.33 -10.14
N PHE A 35 -18.35 13.71 -10.77
CA PHE A 35 -17.11 14.04 -10.06
C PHE A 35 -17.01 15.55 -9.78
N PRO A 36 -16.66 15.95 -8.55
CA PRO A 36 -16.56 17.37 -8.16
C PRO A 36 -15.53 18.16 -8.96
N SER A 37 -14.44 17.51 -9.39
CA SER A 37 -13.35 18.17 -10.11
C SER A 37 -12.81 17.31 -11.25
N ASN A 38 -12.12 17.97 -12.19
CA ASN A 38 -11.40 17.26 -13.26
C ASN A 38 -10.24 16.41 -12.71
N THR A 39 -9.68 16.83 -11.57
CA THR A 39 -8.58 16.12 -10.89
C THR A 39 -9.08 14.82 -10.28
N ASP A 40 -10.21 14.86 -9.56
CA ASP A 40 -10.87 13.66 -9.02
C ASP A 40 -11.21 12.66 -10.13
N PHE A 41 -11.79 13.16 -11.23
CA PHE A 41 -12.08 12.36 -12.41
C PHE A 41 -10.83 11.67 -12.98
N LYS A 42 -9.69 12.37 -13.08
CA LYS A 42 -8.45 11.78 -13.58
C LYS A 42 -7.97 10.61 -12.71
N TYR A 43 -8.04 10.74 -11.38
CA TYR A 43 -7.62 9.65 -10.50
C TYR A 43 -8.56 8.45 -10.58
N VAL A 44 -9.87 8.69 -10.53
CA VAL A 44 -10.88 7.64 -10.67
C VAL A 44 -10.75 6.92 -12.01
N ARG A 45 -10.57 7.67 -13.10
CA ARG A 45 -10.38 7.08 -14.44
C ARG A 45 -9.19 6.14 -14.49
N ARG A 46 -8.07 6.49 -13.87
CA ARG A 46 -6.87 5.61 -13.83
C ARG A 46 -7.14 4.32 -13.08
N VAL A 47 -7.91 4.36 -11.99
CA VAL A 47 -8.32 3.15 -11.28
C VAL A 47 -9.23 2.30 -12.15
N ASP A 48 -10.23 2.90 -12.80
CA ASP A 48 -11.17 2.20 -13.67
C ASP A 48 -10.52 1.62 -14.95
N GLU A 49 -9.47 2.27 -15.47
CA GLU A 49 -8.67 1.79 -16.60
C GLU A 49 -7.71 0.64 -16.21
N SER A 50 -7.38 0.49 -14.92
CA SER A 50 -6.53 -0.60 -14.40
C SER A 50 -7.41 -1.75 -13.90
N SER A 51 -7.46 -2.86 -14.64
CA SER A 51 -8.26 -4.04 -14.26
C SER A 51 -7.95 -4.55 -12.85
N GLY A 52 -6.67 -4.64 -12.48
CA GLY A 52 -6.24 -5.10 -11.16
C GLY A 52 -6.70 -4.19 -10.03
N LEU A 53 -6.46 -2.88 -10.13
CA LEU A 53 -6.92 -1.94 -9.10
C LEU A 53 -8.44 -1.91 -9.02
N ARG A 54 -9.12 -1.91 -10.17
CA ARG A 54 -10.57 -1.90 -10.25
C ARG A 54 -11.19 -3.10 -9.55
N GLU A 55 -10.74 -4.31 -9.85
CA GLU A 55 -11.29 -5.52 -9.23
C GLU A 55 -10.93 -5.60 -7.74
N ALA A 56 -9.72 -5.19 -7.33
CA ALA A 56 -9.33 -5.16 -5.92
C ALA A 56 -10.20 -4.19 -5.10
N PHE A 57 -10.46 -2.97 -5.59
CA PHE A 57 -11.39 -2.05 -4.92
C PHE A 57 -12.84 -2.55 -4.95
N LYS A 58 -13.27 -3.18 -6.05
CA LYS A 58 -14.62 -3.72 -6.20
C LYS A 58 -14.89 -4.85 -5.20
N ALA A 59 -13.92 -5.71 -4.94
CA ALA A 59 -14.00 -6.77 -3.93
C ALA A 59 -14.30 -6.23 -2.52
N LEU A 60 -13.87 -5.00 -2.22
CA LEU A 60 -14.11 -4.34 -0.93
C LEU A 60 -15.47 -3.62 -0.82
N THR A 61 -16.25 -3.54 -1.90
CA THR A 61 -17.54 -2.84 -1.92
C THR A 61 -18.60 -3.39 -0.93
N PRO A 62 -18.62 -4.70 -0.57
CA PRO A 62 -19.58 -5.20 0.43
C PRO A 62 -19.33 -4.66 1.85
N TYR A 63 -18.08 -4.35 2.20
CA TYR A 63 -17.66 -3.92 3.55
C TYR A 63 -17.82 -2.41 3.74
N LYS A 64 -19.06 -1.94 3.82
CA LYS A 64 -19.39 -0.50 3.90
C LYS A 64 -18.60 0.25 4.97
N GLY A 65 -18.34 -0.37 6.12
CA GLY A 65 -17.59 0.23 7.22
C GLY A 65 -16.19 0.72 6.85
N LEU A 66 -15.52 0.09 5.88
CA LEU A 66 -14.17 0.46 5.43
C LEU A 66 -14.14 1.82 4.71
N TRP A 67 -15.24 2.22 4.09
CA TRP A 67 -15.29 3.37 3.18
C TRP A 67 -15.55 4.71 3.87
N GLY A 68 -15.69 4.71 5.20
CA GLY A 68 -16.15 5.88 5.97
C GLY A 68 -15.30 7.15 5.80
N THR A 69 -14.01 7.02 5.45
CA THR A 69 -13.10 8.16 5.23
C THR A 69 -12.71 8.38 3.77
N PHE A 70 -13.37 7.69 2.83
CA PHE A 70 -12.99 7.71 1.42
C PHE A 70 -13.27 9.07 0.75
N THR A 71 -12.29 9.55 -0.01
CA THR A 71 -12.45 10.67 -0.94
C THR A 71 -11.70 10.38 -2.24
N PHE A 72 -12.18 10.93 -3.36
CA PHE A 72 -11.51 10.75 -4.66
C PHE A 72 -10.07 11.24 -4.65
N GLN A 73 -9.78 12.31 -3.91
CA GLN A 73 -8.43 12.85 -3.77
C GLN A 73 -7.44 11.81 -3.23
N LYS A 74 -7.85 10.91 -2.34
CA LYS A 74 -6.96 9.86 -1.81
C LYS A 74 -6.45 8.89 -2.87
N LEU A 75 -7.19 8.73 -3.98
CA LEU A 75 -6.75 7.90 -5.11
C LEU A 75 -5.49 8.45 -5.78
N GLU A 76 -5.17 9.73 -5.61
CA GLU A 76 -3.90 10.31 -6.05
C GLU A 76 -2.70 9.50 -5.55
N HIS A 77 -2.70 9.14 -4.27
CA HIS A 77 -1.62 8.40 -3.62
C HIS A 77 -1.48 6.97 -4.17
N VAL A 78 -2.56 6.42 -4.73
CA VAL A 78 -2.59 5.08 -5.33
C VAL A 78 -2.06 5.13 -6.77
N VAL A 79 -2.56 6.06 -7.58
CA VAL A 79 -2.33 6.05 -9.03
C VAL A 79 -1.12 6.87 -9.50
N SER A 80 -0.62 7.76 -8.66
CA SER A 80 0.50 8.64 -9.04
C SER A 80 1.87 7.96 -8.97
N PRO A 81 2.17 7.11 -7.96
CA PRO A 81 3.44 6.39 -7.92
C PRO A 81 3.61 5.35 -9.03
N ARG A 82 2.50 4.87 -9.63
CA ARG A 82 2.49 3.81 -10.66
C ARG A 82 3.20 2.53 -10.21
N CYS A 83 3.00 2.17 -8.95
CA CYS A 83 3.39 0.88 -8.40
C CYS A 83 2.10 0.13 -8.05
N TYR A 84 1.38 -0.29 -9.09
CA TYR A 84 0.04 -0.86 -8.92
C TYR A 84 0.10 -2.25 -8.28
N GLU A 85 1.20 -2.97 -8.45
CA GLU A 85 1.43 -4.30 -7.87
C GLU A 85 1.35 -4.25 -6.35
N ALA A 86 2.07 -3.32 -5.72
CA ALA A 86 2.04 -3.13 -4.27
C ALA A 86 0.66 -2.69 -3.76
N MET A 87 -0.02 -1.83 -4.52
CA MET A 87 -1.35 -1.32 -4.16
C MET A 87 -2.42 -2.42 -4.26
N ILE A 88 -2.38 -3.23 -5.32
CA ILE A 88 -3.28 -4.36 -5.53
C ILE A 88 -3.06 -5.38 -4.42
N HIS A 89 -1.81 -5.76 -4.15
CA HIS A 89 -1.48 -6.73 -3.10
C HIS A 89 -2.00 -6.28 -1.72
N TYR A 90 -1.84 -5.00 -1.37
CA TYR A 90 -2.39 -4.46 -0.11
C TYR A 90 -3.93 -4.61 -0.07
N LEU A 91 -4.63 -4.24 -1.14
CA LEU A 91 -6.08 -4.31 -1.21
C LEU A 91 -6.59 -5.75 -1.17
N GLU A 92 -5.87 -6.70 -1.75
CA GLU A 92 -6.12 -8.14 -1.67
C GLU A 92 -5.95 -8.65 -0.24
N GLU A 93 -4.85 -8.32 0.45
CA GLU A 93 -4.64 -8.69 1.85
C GLU A 93 -5.72 -8.10 2.77
N LEU A 94 -6.15 -6.88 2.47
CA LEU A 94 -7.28 -6.25 3.14
C LEU A 94 -8.55 -7.09 2.91
N PHE A 95 -8.87 -7.44 1.67
CA PHE A 95 -10.03 -8.28 1.37
C PHE A 95 -9.96 -9.65 2.07
N ASP A 96 -8.83 -10.33 2.03
CA ASP A 96 -8.62 -11.63 2.67
C ASP A 96 -8.85 -11.55 4.19
N THR A 97 -8.32 -10.49 4.82
CA THR A 97 -8.53 -10.26 6.26
C THR A 97 -10.01 -10.05 6.57
N TRP A 98 -10.67 -9.14 5.85
CA TRP A 98 -12.06 -8.78 6.16
C TRP A 98 -13.07 -9.86 5.75
N SER A 99 -12.76 -10.67 4.74
CA SER A 99 -13.57 -11.83 4.34
C SER A 99 -13.45 -13.02 5.29
N LEU A 100 -12.27 -13.21 5.91
CA LEU A 100 -12.10 -14.15 7.01
C LEU A 100 -12.95 -13.73 8.23
N LEU A 101 -12.97 -12.43 8.54
CA LEU A 101 -13.75 -11.90 9.65
C LEU A 101 -15.25 -11.95 9.36
N PHE A 102 -15.68 -11.50 8.18
CA PHE A 102 -17.09 -11.31 7.82
C PHE A 102 -17.39 -11.86 6.41
N PRO A 103 -17.57 -13.18 6.27
CA PRO A 103 -17.77 -13.80 4.96
C PRO A 103 -19.18 -13.51 4.39
N GLY A 104 -19.24 -13.37 3.06
CA GLY A 104 -20.51 -13.26 2.31
C GLY A 104 -21.39 -12.12 2.80
N GLU A 105 -22.66 -12.43 3.12
CA GLU A 105 -23.65 -11.45 3.58
C GLU A 105 -23.27 -10.78 4.91
N ALA A 106 -22.39 -11.40 5.72
CA ALA A 106 -21.92 -10.81 6.96
C ALA A 106 -21.07 -9.55 6.75
N ALA A 107 -20.56 -9.31 5.53
CA ALA A 107 -19.79 -8.11 5.20
C ALA A 107 -20.53 -6.80 5.52
N CYS A 108 -21.87 -6.81 5.46
CA CYS A 108 -22.70 -5.64 5.77
C CYS A 108 -22.71 -5.27 7.27
N LEU A 109 -22.25 -6.17 8.14
CA LEU A 109 -22.14 -5.97 9.59
C LEU A 109 -20.90 -5.13 9.97
N VAL A 110 -19.93 -5.00 9.06
CA VAL A 110 -18.75 -4.15 9.27
C VAL A 110 -19.18 -2.68 9.24
N ASP A 111 -19.02 -2.01 10.38
CA ASP A 111 -19.30 -0.59 10.54
C ASP A 111 -18.02 0.23 10.73
N THR A 112 -18.09 1.52 10.39
CA THR A 112 -16.94 2.43 10.39
C THR A 112 -16.36 2.67 11.78
N GLN A 113 -17.18 2.66 12.83
CA GLN A 113 -16.72 2.91 14.19
C GLN A 113 -15.89 1.73 14.71
N SER A 114 -16.33 0.51 14.45
CA SER A 114 -15.57 -0.69 14.81
C SER A 114 -14.24 -0.76 14.08
N VAL A 115 -14.23 -0.45 12.77
CA VAL A 115 -13.00 -0.40 11.97
C VAL A 115 -12.01 0.61 12.57
N SER A 116 -12.45 1.84 12.88
CA SER A 116 -11.55 2.88 13.39
C SER A 116 -11.00 2.59 14.79
N LEU A 117 -11.71 1.80 15.60
CA LEU A 117 -11.23 1.38 16.93
C LEU A 117 -10.10 0.35 16.86
N ILE A 118 -10.03 -0.44 15.78
CA ILE A 118 -9.11 -1.57 15.67
C ILE A 118 -8.04 -1.40 14.58
N GLU A 119 -8.22 -0.48 13.64
CA GLU A 119 -7.23 -0.26 12.58
C GLU A 119 -5.84 0.07 13.15
N GLY A 120 -4.81 -0.55 12.59
CA GLY A 120 -3.41 -0.32 12.97
C GLY A 120 -2.95 -1.08 14.20
N ARG A 121 -3.87 -1.74 14.92
CA ARG A 121 -3.57 -2.58 16.08
C ARG A 121 -2.91 -3.89 15.66
N MET A 122 -2.08 -4.46 16.52
CA MET A 122 -1.34 -5.70 16.26
C MET A 122 -1.65 -6.78 17.30
N PRO A 123 -2.88 -7.28 17.37
CA PRO A 123 -3.37 -8.06 18.52
C PRO A 123 -2.60 -9.35 18.77
N LYS A 124 -2.06 -9.99 17.74
CA LYS A 124 -1.25 -11.21 17.93
C LYS A 124 0.05 -10.97 18.71
N TYR A 125 0.63 -9.78 18.57
CA TYR A 125 1.95 -9.48 19.11
C TYR A 125 1.91 -8.51 20.30
N SER A 126 0.84 -7.71 20.42
CA SER A 126 0.64 -6.72 21.48
C SER A 126 -0.44 -7.19 22.44
N THR A 127 -0.04 -7.54 23.68
CA THR A 127 -0.96 -7.93 24.75
C THR A 127 -1.95 -6.81 25.10
N TYR A 128 -1.51 -5.56 24.98
CA TYR A 128 -2.37 -4.38 25.16
C TYR A 128 -3.44 -4.30 24.08
N ASP A 129 -3.07 -4.46 22.80
CA ASP A 129 -4.03 -4.40 21.69
C ASP A 129 -5.03 -5.56 21.75
N SER A 130 -4.54 -6.77 22.04
CA SER A 130 -5.37 -7.96 22.26
C SER A 130 -6.39 -7.72 23.36
N SER A 131 -5.93 -7.32 24.55
CA SER A 131 -6.81 -7.04 25.71
C SER A 131 -7.82 -5.94 25.41
N ARG A 132 -7.41 -4.90 24.68
CA ARG A 132 -8.30 -3.80 24.27
C ARG A 132 -9.39 -4.29 23.32
N ILE A 133 -9.03 -5.08 22.30
CA ILE A 133 -9.99 -5.64 21.34
C ILE A 133 -10.98 -6.57 22.04
N THR A 134 -10.49 -7.47 22.90
CA THR A 134 -11.35 -8.36 23.71
C THR A 134 -12.33 -7.57 24.56
N SER A 135 -11.87 -6.53 25.26
CA SER A 135 -12.75 -5.67 26.07
C SER A 135 -13.82 -4.98 25.22
N LEU A 136 -13.45 -4.39 24.08
CA LEU A 136 -14.42 -3.72 23.21
C LEU A 136 -15.43 -4.70 22.58
N MET A 137 -15.01 -5.94 22.27
CA MET A 137 -15.91 -6.98 21.79
C MET A 137 -16.89 -7.43 22.90
N ASN A 138 -16.39 -7.69 24.11
CA ASN A 138 -17.22 -8.17 25.22
C ASN A 138 -18.23 -7.12 25.69
N ASN A 139 -17.88 -5.84 25.59
CA ASN A 139 -18.77 -4.72 25.92
C ASN A 139 -19.79 -4.40 24.81
N GLY A 140 -19.83 -5.17 23.72
CA GLY A 140 -20.75 -4.93 22.61
C GLY A 140 -20.42 -3.69 21.75
N ILE A 141 -19.23 -3.09 21.94
CA ILE A 141 -18.82 -1.86 21.24
C ILE A 141 -18.35 -2.20 19.82
N LEU A 142 -17.57 -3.27 19.66
CA LEU A 142 -17.20 -3.76 18.32
C LEU A 142 -18.35 -4.51 17.68
N PHE A 143 -18.61 -4.15 16.43
CA PHE A 143 -19.61 -4.73 15.53
C PHE A 143 -20.96 -4.91 16.25
N PRO A 144 -21.63 -3.81 16.67
CA PRO A 144 -22.83 -3.89 17.50
C PRO A 144 -24.00 -4.61 16.81
N ARG A 145 -23.98 -4.71 15.47
CA ARG A 145 -24.96 -5.47 14.69
C ARG A 145 -24.70 -6.99 14.66
N LEU A 146 -23.55 -7.43 15.14
CA LEU A 146 -23.21 -8.86 15.28
C LEU A 146 -23.73 -9.36 16.63
N SER A 147 -24.98 -9.81 16.70
CA SER A 147 -25.63 -10.20 17.95
C SER A 147 -25.41 -11.66 18.36
N ASN A 148 -25.10 -12.54 17.40
CA ASN A 148 -24.91 -13.98 17.67
C ASN A 148 -23.60 -14.21 18.46
N TYR A 149 -23.70 -14.76 19.67
CA TYR A 149 -22.58 -14.98 20.57
C TYR A 149 -21.46 -15.84 19.95
N THR A 150 -21.81 -16.96 19.33
CA THR A 150 -20.84 -17.87 18.69
C THR A 150 -20.08 -17.17 17.57
N GLU A 151 -20.77 -16.37 16.75
CA GLU A 151 -20.11 -15.59 15.70
C GLU A 151 -19.25 -14.47 16.26
N ARG A 152 -19.67 -13.80 17.34
CA ARG A 152 -18.84 -12.80 18.03
C ARG A 152 -17.53 -13.40 18.52
N GLU A 153 -17.61 -14.58 19.15
CA GLU A 153 -16.42 -15.29 19.63
C GLU A 153 -15.51 -15.71 18.46
N ARG A 154 -16.09 -16.23 17.38
CA ARG A 154 -15.33 -16.58 16.16
C ARG A 154 -14.60 -15.36 15.59
N VAL A 155 -15.29 -14.23 15.43
CA VAL A 155 -14.69 -12.98 14.94
C VAL A 155 -13.61 -12.48 15.88
N LEU A 156 -13.81 -12.57 17.20
CA LEU A 156 -12.81 -12.20 18.19
C LEU A 156 -11.54 -13.05 18.05
N GLN A 157 -11.67 -14.37 18.03
CA GLN A 157 -10.51 -15.26 17.88
C GLN A 157 -9.77 -15.02 16.56
N ALA A 158 -10.53 -14.80 15.46
CA ALA A 158 -9.94 -14.45 14.18
C ALA A 158 -9.17 -13.12 14.24
N LEU A 159 -9.75 -12.06 14.82
CA LEU A 159 -9.07 -10.78 15.03
C LEU A 159 -7.78 -10.94 15.83
N LEU A 160 -7.82 -11.68 16.93
CA LEU A 160 -6.65 -11.90 17.78
C LEU A 160 -5.54 -12.71 17.10
N SER A 161 -5.91 -13.51 16.09
CA SER A 161 -4.97 -14.33 15.32
C SER A 161 -4.25 -13.57 14.18
N ILE A 162 -4.72 -12.36 13.82
CA ILE A 162 -4.17 -11.57 12.72
C ILE A 162 -2.69 -11.28 12.96
N LYS A 163 -1.84 -11.73 12.03
CA LYS A 163 -0.41 -11.45 12.03
C LYS A 163 -0.20 -10.05 11.46
N GLY A 164 0.27 -9.11 12.27
CA GLY A 164 0.59 -7.76 11.81
C GLY A 164 -0.48 -6.74 12.18
N ARG A 165 -0.53 -5.63 11.45
CA ARG A 165 -1.50 -4.55 11.66
C ARG A 165 -2.85 -4.96 11.09
N ILE A 166 -3.95 -4.65 11.79
CA ILE A 166 -5.28 -4.73 11.19
C ILE A 166 -5.41 -3.62 10.15
N CYS A 167 -5.40 -4.00 8.88
CA CYS A 167 -5.46 -3.08 7.75
C CYS A 167 -6.88 -2.55 7.49
N SER A 168 -6.97 -1.29 7.06
CA SER A 168 -8.20 -0.63 6.64
C SER A 168 -7.95 0.21 5.39
N LEU A 169 -9.01 0.68 4.72
CA LEU A 169 -8.85 1.61 3.60
C LEU A 169 -8.26 2.94 4.06
N ALA A 170 -8.55 3.38 5.29
CA ALA A 170 -7.99 4.61 5.83
C ALA A 170 -6.46 4.50 5.94
N LEU A 171 -5.95 3.41 6.53
CA LEU A 171 -4.52 3.13 6.62
C LEU A 171 -3.88 2.90 5.27
N PHE A 172 -4.55 2.17 4.37
CA PHE A 172 -4.06 1.95 3.01
C PHE A 172 -3.74 3.28 2.31
N PHE A 173 -4.62 4.29 2.39
CA PHE A 173 -4.35 5.57 1.76
C PHE A 173 -3.22 6.36 2.42
N GLU A 174 -3.04 6.22 3.74
CA GLU A 174 -1.92 6.84 4.46
C GLU A 174 -0.59 6.16 4.12
N ASP A 175 -0.56 4.82 4.08
CA ASP A 175 0.60 4.03 3.68
C ASP A 175 0.96 4.29 2.20
N ALA A 176 -0.04 4.37 1.32
CA ALA A 176 0.14 4.72 -0.09
C ALA A 176 0.73 6.13 -0.27
N ARG A 177 0.38 7.07 0.60
CA ARG A 177 0.94 8.43 0.59
C ARG A 177 2.45 8.41 0.86
N CYS A 178 2.91 7.52 1.74
CA CYS A 178 4.33 7.35 2.05
C CYS A 178 5.15 6.68 0.92
N LEU A 179 4.50 5.96 0.00
CA LEU A 179 5.18 5.26 -1.10
C LEU A 179 5.70 6.19 -2.21
N ALA A 180 5.16 7.39 -2.36
CA ALA A 180 5.46 8.23 -3.53
C ALA A 180 6.94 8.58 -3.69
N GLY A 181 7.63 8.96 -2.60
CA GLY A 181 9.07 9.26 -2.60
C GLY A 181 9.93 8.03 -2.93
N PRO A 182 9.82 6.94 -2.16
CA PRO A 182 10.57 5.70 -2.39
C PRO A 182 10.38 5.12 -3.79
N VAL A 183 9.13 5.04 -4.29
CA VAL A 183 8.84 4.53 -5.63
C VAL A 183 9.52 5.39 -6.69
N LYS A 184 9.46 6.72 -6.56
CA LYS A 184 10.13 7.61 -7.51
C LYS A 184 11.63 7.36 -7.55
N ALA A 185 12.29 7.27 -6.38
CA ALA A 185 13.72 7.02 -6.30
C ALA A 185 14.13 5.69 -6.97
N LEU A 186 13.36 4.62 -6.75
CA LEU A 186 13.61 3.32 -7.38
C LEU A 186 13.38 3.38 -8.89
N ARG A 187 12.32 4.03 -9.35
CA ARG A 187 12.04 4.19 -10.78
C ARG A 187 13.16 4.94 -11.50
N ASP A 188 13.67 6.00 -10.89
CA ASP A 188 14.78 6.80 -11.42
C ASP A 188 16.10 5.98 -11.45
N LEU A 189 16.36 5.17 -10.43
CA LEU A 189 17.55 4.31 -10.35
C LEU A 189 17.56 3.20 -11.41
N PHE A 190 16.42 2.55 -11.60
CA PHE A 190 16.28 1.39 -12.49
C PHE A 190 15.78 1.75 -13.90
N GLY A 191 15.52 3.04 -14.18
CA GLY A 191 15.04 3.48 -15.49
C GLY A 191 13.66 2.92 -15.84
N VAL A 192 12.77 2.79 -14.84
CA VAL A 192 11.44 2.21 -15.03
C VAL A 192 10.55 3.17 -15.81
N ASP A 193 10.09 2.74 -16.98
CA ASP A 193 9.19 3.53 -17.81
C ASP A 193 7.79 3.64 -17.20
N ALA A 194 7.05 4.65 -17.66
CA ALA A 194 5.78 5.08 -17.08
C ALA A 194 4.67 4.01 -17.08
N GLN A 195 4.76 2.99 -17.94
CA GLN A 195 3.74 1.94 -18.10
C GLN A 195 4.21 0.58 -17.58
N SER A 196 5.50 0.41 -17.33
CA SER A 196 6.09 -0.82 -16.84
C SER A 196 5.94 -1.01 -15.34
N SER A 197 5.85 -2.29 -14.98
CA SER A 197 5.83 -2.77 -13.60
C SER A 197 7.14 -2.43 -12.90
N VAL A 198 7.03 -1.80 -11.72
CA VAL A 198 8.20 -1.47 -10.91
C VAL A 198 8.89 -2.76 -10.46
N TYR A 199 8.10 -3.77 -10.09
CA TYR A 199 8.62 -5.04 -9.57
C TYR A 199 9.36 -5.80 -10.66
N ASP A 200 8.76 -5.95 -11.84
CA ASP A 200 9.36 -6.72 -12.93
C ASP A 200 10.60 -6.04 -13.47
N CYS A 201 10.59 -4.71 -13.63
CA CYS A 201 11.77 -3.98 -14.07
C CYS A 201 12.94 -4.15 -13.10
N ILE A 202 12.71 -4.00 -11.79
CA ILE A 202 13.76 -4.13 -10.77
C ILE A 202 14.27 -5.57 -10.71
N LEU A 203 13.37 -6.56 -10.70
CA LEU A 203 13.77 -7.97 -10.67
C LEU A 203 14.54 -8.39 -11.94
N ASN A 204 14.20 -7.84 -13.11
CA ASN A 204 14.96 -8.05 -14.34
C ASN A 204 16.35 -7.40 -14.32
N CYS A 205 16.56 -6.41 -13.46
CA CYS A 205 17.88 -5.81 -13.22
C CYS A 205 18.76 -6.67 -12.31
N TRP A 206 18.21 -7.65 -11.59
CA TRP A 206 18.97 -8.56 -10.75
C TRP A 206 19.78 -9.55 -11.60
N ASP A 207 21.07 -9.71 -11.31
CA ASP A 207 21.99 -10.55 -12.10
C ASP A 207 21.93 -12.05 -11.74
N GLY A 208 21.34 -12.36 -10.57
CA GLY A 208 21.17 -13.72 -10.08
C GLY A 208 22.47 -14.48 -9.82
N GLN A 209 23.60 -13.78 -9.66
CA GLN A 209 24.93 -14.37 -9.44
C GLN A 209 25.22 -14.63 -7.97
N MET A 210 24.38 -14.17 -7.05
CA MET A 210 24.59 -14.33 -5.62
C MET A 210 24.36 -15.78 -5.18
N GLU A 211 25.39 -16.39 -4.59
CA GLU A 211 25.35 -17.77 -4.07
C GLU A 211 24.83 -17.83 -2.62
N SER A 212 24.80 -16.69 -1.94
CA SER A 212 24.45 -16.53 -0.54
C SER A 212 23.48 -15.36 -0.35
N GLN A 213 22.76 -15.38 0.77
CA GLN A 213 21.90 -14.27 1.14
C GLN A 213 22.75 -13.16 1.78
N LEU A 214 22.80 -12.01 1.14
CA LEU A 214 23.46 -10.83 1.68
C LEU A 214 22.41 -9.89 2.30
N THR A 215 22.53 -9.62 3.59
CA THR A 215 21.60 -8.75 4.33
C THR A 215 22.34 -7.57 4.92
N GLN A 216 21.87 -6.36 4.65
CA GLN A 216 22.34 -5.14 5.28
C GLN A 216 21.94 -5.14 6.76
N VAL A 217 22.92 -5.12 7.66
CA VAL A 217 22.70 -5.15 9.13
C VAL A 217 22.97 -3.79 9.78
N SER A 218 23.67 -2.90 9.09
CA SER A 218 23.87 -1.50 9.49
C SER A 218 23.98 -0.59 8.25
N GLU A 219 24.17 0.71 8.44
CA GLU A 219 24.33 1.66 7.31
C GLU A 219 25.48 1.28 6.37
N VAL A 220 26.51 0.59 6.88
CA VAL A 220 27.72 0.26 6.12
C VAL A 220 28.01 -1.24 6.04
N GLU A 221 27.48 -2.04 6.96
CA GLU A 221 27.79 -3.46 7.09
C GLU A 221 26.74 -4.37 6.46
N TYR A 222 27.22 -5.45 5.86
CA TYR A 222 26.40 -6.49 5.27
C TYR A 222 26.89 -7.82 5.82
N GLN A 223 25.94 -8.64 6.21
CA GLN A 223 26.20 -9.99 6.67
C GLN A 223 25.81 -10.97 5.58
N GLU A 224 26.71 -11.90 5.30
CA GLU A 224 26.49 -13.00 4.39
C GLU A 224 26.01 -14.22 5.17
N GLN A 225 24.91 -14.81 4.72
CA GLN A 225 24.33 -16.01 5.30
C GLN A 225 24.21 -17.08 4.24
N SER A 226 24.87 -18.22 4.49
CA SER A 226 24.67 -19.43 3.69
C SER A 226 23.27 -19.98 4.00
N LEU A 227 22.49 -20.21 2.95
CA LEU A 227 21.18 -20.84 3.08
C LEU A 227 21.34 -22.35 3.18
N ASP A 228 20.54 -22.96 4.04
CA ASP A 228 20.61 -24.38 4.37
C ASP A 228 20.47 -25.26 3.11
N ALA A 229 21.41 -26.20 2.94
CA ALA A 229 21.43 -27.15 1.83
C ALA A 229 20.20 -28.06 1.76
N ARG A 230 19.36 -28.08 2.81
CA ARG A 230 18.08 -28.82 2.83
C ARG A 230 17.01 -28.25 1.89
N PHE A 231 17.12 -26.97 1.49
CA PHE A 231 16.16 -26.35 0.58
C PHE A 231 16.48 -26.64 -0.88
N ARG A 232 15.45 -26.67 -1.75
CA ARG A 232 15.68 -26.88 -3.18
C ARG A 232 16.43 -25.67 -3.75
N PRO A 233 17.39 -25.87 -4.69
CA PRO A 233 18.15 -24.75 -5.27
C PRO A 233 17.30 -23.61 -5.82
N GLN A 234 16.12 -23.92 -6.38
CA GLN A 234 15.17 -22.91 -6.87
C GLN A 234 14.54 -22.08 -5.75
N GLU A 235 14.25 -22.69 -4.60
CA GLU A 235 13.69 -22.01 -3.42
C GLU A 235 14.74 -21.09 -2.79
N VAL A 236 15.97 -21.57 -2.69
CA VAL A 236 17.14 -20.78 -2.25
C VAL A 236 17.31 -19.56 -3.15
N LYS A 237 17.35 -19.75 -4.48
CA LYS A 237 17.49 -18.63 -5.43
C LYS A 237 16.36 -17.61 -5.32
N ARG A 238 15.12 -18.06 -5.15
CA ARG A 238 13.95 -17.17 -4.94
C ARG A 238 14.06 -16.39 -3.63
N ALA A 239 14.50 -17.03 -2.55
CA ALA A 239 14.68 -16.37 -1.26
C ALA A 239 15.77 -15.28 -1.34
N ILE A 240 16.90 -15.57 -1.98
CA ILE A 240 17.98 -14.59 -2.21
C ILE A 240 17.47 -13.44 -3.06
N ALA A 241 16.78 -13.72 -4.17
CA ALA A 241 16.21 -12.70 -5.05
C ALA A 241 15.26 -11.77 -4.29
N TRP A 242 14.36 -12.34 -3.48
CA TRP A 242 13.38 -11.57 -2.72
C TRP A 242 14.02 -10.75 -1.61
N SER A 243 14.95 -11.32 -0.86
CA SER A 243 15.71 -10.59 0.16
C SER A 243 16.54 -9.45 -0.45
N SER A 244 17.14 -9.68 -1.62
CA SER A 244 17.88 -8.66 -2.36
C SER A 244 16.95 -7.56 -2.86
N PHE A 245 15.76 -7.91 -3.34
CA PHE A 245 14.75 -6.97 -3.83
C PHE A 245 14.18 -6.07 -2.73
N LEU A 246 13.93 -6.59 -1.52
CA LEU A 246 13.33 -5.80 -0.44
C LEU A 246 14.28 -4.73 0.13
N GLN A 247 15.59 -4.97 0.11
CA GLN A 247 16.56 -4.08 0.74
C GLN A 247 16.64 -2.68 0.08
N PRO A 248 16.65 -2.53 -1.26
CA PRO A 248 16.52 -1.23 -1.92
C PRO A 248 15.25 -0.48 -1.52
N TRP A 249 14.13 -1.17 -1.30
CA TRP A 249 12.91 -0.53 -0.79
C TRP A 249 13.11 0.00 0.62
N LEU A 250 13.74 -0.76 1.52
CA LEU A 250 14.03 -0.32 2.88
C LEU A 250 14.96 0.90 2.90
N VAL A 251 16.01 0.91 2.06
CA VAL A 251 16.89 2.07 1.88
C VAL A 251 16.09 3.26 1.33
N ALA A 252 15.23 3.02 0.33
CA ALA A 252 14.39 4.06 -0.25
C ALA A 252 13.42 4.65 0.79
N PHE A 253 12.82 3.82 1.64
CA PHE A 253 11.99 4.27 2.76
C PHE A 253 12.77 5.09 3.77
N HIS A 254 14.01 4.69 4.08
CA HIS A 254 14.85 5.41 5.04
C HIS A 254 15.21 6.83 4.57
N TYR A 255 15.58 6.99 3.29
CA TYR A 255 16.09 8.26 2.78
C TYR A 255 15.05 9.14 2.06
N PHE A 256 13.95 8.56 1.55
CA PHE A 256 13.00 9.26 0.69
C PHE A 256 11.59 9.33 1.28
N ILE A 257 11.37 8.87 2.52
CA ILE A 257 10.25 9.34 3.34
C ILE A 257 10.71 10.62 4.05
N ASP A 258 10.01 11.73 3.81
CA ASP A 258 10.07 12.88 4.69
C ASP A 258 8.91 12.77 5.71
N PRO A 259 9.19 12.44 6.98
CA PRO A 259 8.16 12.32 8.00
C PRO A 259 7.48 13.66 8.33
N ARG A 260 7.96 14.79 7.79
CA ARG A 260 7.47 16.15 8.06
C ARG A 260 6.46 16.64 7.03
N ILE A 261 6.18 15.90 5.94
CA ILE A 261 5.21 16.32 4.92
C ILE A 261 3.78 15.97 5.36
N GLY A 262 3.27 16.73 6.33
CA GLY A 262 1.89 17.19 6.30
C GLY A 262 1.78 18.32 5.27
N ARG A 263 0.68 18.38 4.50
CA ARG A 263 0.43 19.32 3.38
C ARG A 263 1.15 20.67 3.53
N GLN A 264 2.35 20.81 2.96
CA GLN A 264 2.84 22.12 2.60
C GLN A 264 2.25 22.44 1.23
N ARG A 265 1.24 23.32 1.22
CA ARG A 265 0.90 24.09 0.02
C ARG A 265 2.21 24.61 -0.54
N ALA A 266 2.43 24.39 -1.83
CA ALA A 266 3.63 24.78 -2.57
C ALA A 266 4.14 26.16 -2.15
N GLN A 267 4.99 26.20 -1.13
CA GLN A 267 6.00 27.21 -1.02
C GLN A 267 7.13 26.68 -1.89
N LYS A 268 7.53 27.47 -2.88
CA LYS A 268 8.85 27.35 -3.48
C LYS A 268 9.88 27.62 -2.37
N SER A 269 10.08 26.66 -1.47
CA SER A 269 11.14 26.74 -0.48
C SER A 269 12.43 26.33 -1.16
N ALA A 270 13.33 27.30 -1.28
CA ALA A 270 14.68 27.14 -1.80
C ALA A 270 15.52 26.23 -0.89
N GLN A 271 15.29 24.92 -0.92
CA GLN A 271 16.22 23.93 -0.37
C GLN A 271 16.37 22.74 -1.32
N PRO A 272 17.38 22.76 -2.20
CA PRO A 272 17.74 21.63 -3.08
C PRO A 272 18.37 20.45 -2.32
N LEU A 273 18.71 20.62 -1.04
CA LEU A 273 19.63 19.75 -0.31
C LEU A 273 19.05 18.39 0.14
N PHE A 274 17.73 18.25 0.24
CA PHE A 274 17.10 16.96 0.56
C PHE A 274 16.87 16.08 -0.68
N GLY A 275 17.05 16.61 -1.89
CA GLY A 275 16.81 15.87 -3.13
C GLY A 275 17.88 14.84 -3.49
N MET A 276 19.07 14.91 -2.89
CA MET A 276 20.25 14.11 -3.29
C MET A 276 20.78 13.14 -2.21
N ARG A 277 20.37 13.24 -0.95
CA ARG A 277 21.07 12.57 0.18
C ARG A 277 20.90 11.05 0.27
N GLY A 278 20.12 10.42 -0.62
CA GLY A 278 19.91 8.98 -0.60
C GLY A 278 20.19 8.27 -1.92
N GLN A 279 20.47 9.01 -3.01
CA GLN A 279 20.61 8.41 -4.33
C GLN A 279 21.89 7.59 -4.43
N ALA A 280 23.00 8.09 -3.90
CA ALA A 280 24.28 7.40 -3.89
C ALA A 280 24.22 6.13 -3.02
N GLU A 281 23.56 6.23 -1.87
CA GLU A 281 23.36 5.15 -0.90
C GLU A 281 22.46 4.06 -1.48
N LEU A 282 21.35 4.46 -2.12
CA LEU A 282 20.45 3.55 -2.81
C LEU A 282 21.16 2.84 -3.98
N ALA A 283 21.91 3.57 -4.80
CA ALA A 283 22.68 3.00 -5.90
C ALA A 283 23.79 2.05 -5.42
N LYS A 284 24.51 2.42 -4.35
CA LYS A 284 25.53 1.59 -3.71
C LYS A 284 24.94 0.30 -3.16
N SER A 285 23.80 0.38 -2.47
CA SER A 285 23.10 -0.78 -1.92
C SER A 285 22.60 -1.70 -3.04
N ALA A 286 21.94 -1.15 -4.07
CA ALA A 286 21.47 -1.92 -5.22
C ALA A 286 22.61 -2.67 -5.94
N LYS A 287 23.74 -2.01 -6.24
CA LYS A 287 24.89 -2.68 -6.85
C LYS A 287 25.44 -3.80 -5.98
N LYS A 288 25.55 -3.58 -4.66
CA LYS A 288 26.06 -4.57 -3.71
C LYS A 288 25.15 -5.80 -3.60
N LEU A 289 23.86 -5.64 -3.88
CA LEU A 289 22.85 -6.69 -3.89
C LEU A 289 22.64 -7.34 -5.28
N GLY A 290 23.59 -7.16 -6.20
CA GLY A 290 23.57 -7.82 -7.51
C GLY A 290 22.62 -7.18 -8.53
N PHE A 291 22.27 -5.89 -8.38
CA PHE A 291 21.45 -5.20 -9.36
C PHE A 291 22.26 -4.35 -10.35
N ARG A 292 21.89 -4.47 -11.63
CA ARG A 292 22.31 -3.56 -12.69
C ARG A 292 21.47 -2.28 -12.63
N ILE A 293 22.11 -1.13 -12.47
CA ILE A 293 21.44 0.17 -12.44
C ILE A 293 21.61 0.95 -13.75
N SER A 294 20.67 1.85 -14.06
CA SER A 294 20.71 2.64 -15.29
C SER A 294 21.90 3.61 -15.28
N LYS A 295 22.58 3.78 -16.42
CA LYS A 295 23.73 4.70 -16.54
C LYS A 295 23.34 6.19 -16.40
N ILE A 296 22.06 6.52 -16.61
CA ILE A 296 21.56 7.90 -16.53
C ILE A 296 21.62 8.44 -15.09
N SER A 297 21.64 7.55 -14.08
CA SER A 297 21.63 7.91 -12.66
C SER A 297 22.97 8.47 -12.15
N PHE A 298 24.09 8.27 -12.87
CA PHE A 298 25.43 8.72 -12.43
C PHE A 298 25.74 10.16 -12.81
N THR A 299 25.15 10.69 -13.89
CA THR A 299 25.53 12.00 -14.42
C THR A 299 25.13 13.17 -13.52
N ILE A 300 24.24 12.96 -12.55
CA ILE A 300 23.79 13.98 -11.60
C ILE A 300 24.62 13.96 -10.30
N ALA A 301 25.26 12.83 -9.96
CA ALA A 301 26.06 12.69 -8.75
C ALA A 301 27.51 13.18 -8.92
N ASP A 302 28.07 13.09 -10.13
CA ASP A 302 29.47 13.48 -10.41
C ASP A 302 29.62 14.93 -10.94
N SER A 303 28.56 15.74 -10.91
CA SER A 303 28.55 17.10 -11.47
C SER A 303 28.25 18.23 -10.46
N ASN A 304 28.48 18.00 -9.16
CA ASN A 304 28.57 19.10 -8.16
C ASN A 304 29.71 18.87 -7.17
#